data_AF-A0A453RB27-F1
#
_entry.id   AF-A0A453RB27-F1
#
_cell.length_a   1.000
_cell.length_b   1.000
_cell.length_c   1.000
_cell.angle_alpha   90.00
_cell.angle_beta   90.00
_cell.angle_gamma   90.00
#
_symmetry.space_group_name_H-M   'P 1'
#
loop_
_entity.id
_entity.type
_entity.pdbx_description
1 polymer ?
#
loop_
_entity_poly.entity_id
_entity_poly.type
_entity_poly.pdbx_seq_one_letter_code
_entity_poly.pdbx_strand_id
1 'polypeptide(L)'
;MKNKGYECSFKGRTGDAKDGCATFWKSERLRLLEEDSIDFSEFSLRNNVAQVLVFELNGTQKFVLGNIHVLFNPKRGDIKMGQIRMLLERANALAGKWDGIPIVLAGDFNSTPEV
;
A
#
# COMPACT_ATOMS: atom_id res chain seq x y z
N MET A 1 -15.95 1.35 -11.59
CA MET A 1 -15.78 0.16 -10.72
C MET A 1 -16.97 -0.08 -9.81
N LYS A 2 -17.56 0.95 -9.18
CA LYS A 2 -18.75 0.84 -8.30
C LYS A 2 -19.92 0.03 -8.88
N ASN A 3 -20.33 0.30 -10.12
CA ASN A 3 -21.42 -0.45 -10.78
C ASN A 3 -21.11 -1.95 -11.02
N LYS A 4 -19.87 -2.38 -10.79
CA LYS A 4 -19.45 -3.79 -10.83
C LYS A 4 -19.31 -4.40 -9.42
N GLY A 5 -19.80 -3.72 -8.38
CA GLY A 5 -19.76 -4.17 -6.98
C GLY A 5 -18.40 -3.98 -6.29
N TYR A 6 -17.58 -3.06 -6.78
CA TYR A 6 -16.31 -2.72 -6.13
C TYR A 6 -16.43 -1.47 -5.27
N GLU A 7 -15.90 -1.55 -4.07
CA GLU A 7 -15.52 -0.39 -3.26
C GLU A 7 -14.09 0.03 -3.58
N CYS A 8 -13.70 1.23 -3.14
CA CYS A 8 -12.32 1.68 -3.29
C CYS A 8 -11.85 2.61 -2.19
N SER A 9 -10.54 2.59 -1.95
CA SER A 9 -9.80 3.64 -1.26
C SER A 9 -8.73 4.20 -2.21
N PHE A 10 -8.52 5.51 -2.17
CA PHE A 10 -7.53 6.22 -2.97
C PHE A 10 -6.66 7.12 -2.07
N LYS A 11 -5.35 7.00 -2.24
CA LYS A 11 -4.36 7.91 -1.66
C LYS A 11 -3.65 8.66 -2.78
N GLY A 12 -3.95 9.96 -2.88
CA GLY A 12 -3.24 10.88 -3.76
C GLY A 12 -1.81 11.11 -3.29
N ARG A 13 -0.88 11.27 -4.24
CA ARG A 13 0.47 11.74 -3.96
C ARG A 13 0.46 13.18 -3.47
N THR A 14 1.51 13.56 -2.76
CA THR A 14 1.69 14.93 -2.27
C THR A 14 2.36 15.84 -3.29
N GLY A 15 2.37 17.16 -3.01
CA GLY A 15 2.80 18.18 -3.98
C GLY A 15 1.85 18.30 -5.17
N ASP A 16 2.38 18.64 -6.35
CA ASP A 16 1.58 18.95 -7.55
C ASP A 16 1.18 17.73 -8.39
N ALA A 17 1.49 16.53 -7.90
CA ALA A 17 1.19 15.28 -8.58
C ALA A 17 -0.34 15.06 -8.64
N LYS A 18 -0.85 14.64 -9.81
CA LYS A 18 -2.29 14.39 -10.04
C LYS A 18 -2.64 12.90 -10.05
N ASP A 19 -1.74 12.06 -9.55
CA ASP A 19 -1.83 10.61 -9.46
C ASP A 19 -1.70 10.11 -8.01
N GLY A 20 -1.83 8.80 -7.82
CA GLY A 20 -1.82 8.16 -6.51
C GLY A 20 -1.98 6.65 -6.59
N CYS A 21 -2.16 6.02 -5.43
CA CYS A 21 -2.48 4.59 -5.34
C CYS A 21 -3.98 4.42 -5.06
N ALA A 22 -4.61 3.49 -5.77
CA ALA A 22 -5.99 3.08 -5.53
C ALA A 22 -6.04 1.58 -5.28
N THR A 23 -6.83 1.18 -4.30
CA THR A 23 -7.17 -0.22 -4.04
C THR A 23 -8.65 -0.40 -4.25
N PHE A 24 -9.04 -1.41 -5.04
CA PHE A 24 -10.43 -1.77 -5.28
C PHE A 24 -10.69 -3.19 -4.80
N TRP A 25 -11.81 -3.41 -4.10
CA TRP A 25 -12.20 -4.74 -3.61
C TRP A 25 -13.69 -4.98 -3.79
N LYS A 26 -14.07 -6.26 -3.90
CA LYS A 26 -15.47 -6.70 -3.92
C LYS A 26 -16.00 -6.71 -2.50
N SER A 27 -16.93 -5.82 -2.16
CA SER A 27 -17.47 -5.72 -0.80
C SER A 27 -18.28 -6.95 -0.36
N GLU A 28 -18.78 -7.73 -1.32
CA GLU A 28 -19.42 -9.03 -1.06
C GLU A 28 -18.45 -10.09 -0.53
N ARG A 29 -17.14 -9.93 -0.73
CA ARG A 29 -16.09 -10.88 -0.32
C ARG A 29 -15.14 -10.32 0.71
N LEU A 30 -14.84 -9.01 0.62
CA LEU A 30 -13.83 -8.35 1.41
C LEU A 30 -14.45 -7.19 2.20
N ARG A 31 -14.24 -7.21 3.51
CA ARG A 31 -14.60 -6.11 4.40
C ARG A 31 -13.33 -5.38 4.82
N LEU A 32 -13.27 -4.08 4.58
CA LEU A 32 -12.19 -3.23 5.07
C LEU A 32 -12.35 -3.06 6.59
N LEU A 33 -11.30 -3.41 7.34
CA LEU A 33 -11.27 -3.36 8.81
C LEU A 33 -10.52 -2.14 9.33
N GLU A 34 -9.40 -1.81 8.68
CA GLU A 34 -8.55 -0.70 9.04
C GLU A 34 -7.87 -0.17 7.79
N GLU A 35 -7.73 1.15 7.71
CA GLU A 35 -7.09 1.86 6.61
C GLU A 35 -6.01 2.78 7.17
N ASP A 36 -4.83 2.69 6.57
CA ASP A 36 -3.68 3.50 6.88
C ASP A 36 -2.95 3.88 5.58
N SER A 37 -2.12 4.91 5.63
CA SER A 37 -1.34 5.37 4.48
C SER A 37 -0.01 5.96 4.91
N ILE A 38 0.94 5.97 3.99
CA ILE A 38 2.24 6.61 4.19
C ILE A 38 2.36 7.75 3.20
N ASP A 39 2.63 8.95 3.71
CA ASP A 39 3.16 10.06 2.93
C ASP A 39 4.68 10.10 3.10
N PHE A 40 5.41 9.67 2.07
CA PHE A 40 6.87 9.60 2.15
C PHE A 40 7.53 10.98 2.23
N SER A 41 6.79 12.06 1.93
CA SER A 41 7.33 13.42 2.03
C SER A 41 7.62 13.83 3.47
N GLU A 42 6.85 13.31 4.44
CA GLU A 42 7.06 13.49 5.89
C GLU A 42 8.43 12.95 6.36
N PHE A 43 9.04 12.05 5.56
CA PHE A 43 10.31 11.38 5.85
C PHE A 43 11.42 11.81 4.90
N SER A 44 11.24 12.91 4.15
CA SER A 44 12.17 13.37 3.10
C SER A 44 12.42 12.36 1.98
N LEU A 45 11.47 11.44 1.75
CA LEU A 45 11.56 10.36 0.76
C LEU A 45 10.70 10.65 -0.49
N ARG A 46 10.62 11.93 -0.91
CA ARG A 46 9.79 12.43 -2.03
C ARG A 46 8.30 12.26 -1.81
N ASN A 47 7.52 12.78 -2.76
CA ASN A 47 6.07 12.83 -2.70
C ASN A 47 5.39 11.52 -3.19
N ASN A 48 6.06 10.39 -3.03
CA ASN A 48 5.43 9.10 -3.27
C ASN A 48 4.51 8.77 -2.09
N VAL A 49 3.62 7.80 -2.28
CA VAL A 49 2.70 7.35 -1.22
C VAL A 49 2.53 5.84 -1.23
N ALA A 50 2.03 5.31 -0.12
CA ALA A 50 1.57 3.93 -0.03
C ALA A 50 0.24 3.84 0.74
N GLN A 51 -0.55 2.82 0.45
CA GLN A 51 -1.71 2.40 1.25
C GLN A 51 -1.33 1.13 2.03
N VAL A 52 -1.79 1.04 3.28
CA VAL A 52 -1.69 -0.17 4.09
C VAL A 52 -3.07 -0.45 4.68
N LEU A 53 -3.71 -1.51 4.22
CA LEU A 53 -5.12 -1.80 4.49
C LEU A 53 -5.24 -3.16 5.17
N VAL A 54 -6.16 -3.31 6.11
CA VAL A 54 -6.50 -4.61 6.70
C VAL A 54 -7.85 -5.05 6.19
N PHE A 55 -7.90 -6.24 5.59
CA PHE A 55 -9.12 -6.83 5.06
C PHE A 55 -9.50 -8.10 5.80
N GLU A 56 -10.80 -8.36 5.84
CA GLU A 56 -11.39 -9.65 6.19
C GLU A 56 -12.05 -10.26 4.95
N LEU A 57 -11.62 -11.47 4.59
CA LEU A 57 -12.15 -12.27 3.51
C LEU A 57 -13.24 -13.21 4.04
N ASN A 58 -14.45 -13.06 3.51
CA ASN A 58 -15.61 -13.89 3.79
C ASN A 58 -15.88 -14.09 5.31
N GLY A 59 -15.61 -13.06 6.12
CA GLY A 59 -15.84 -13.11 7.58
C GLY A 59 -14.90 -14.02 8.37
N THR A 60 -13.80 -14.52 7.77
CA THR A 60 -12.94 -15.53 8.42
C THR A 60 -11.47 -15.12 8.40
N GLN A 61 -10.87 -15.06 7.21
CA GLN A 61 -9.44 -14.86 7.03
C GLN A 61 -9.13 -13.38 6.95
N LYS A 62 -8.16 -12.90 7.74
CA LYS A 62 -7.70 -11.52 7.69
C LYS A 62 -6.32 -11.44 7.02
N PHE A 63 -6.03 -10.33 6.36
CA PHE A 63 -4.72 -10.07 5.79
C PHE A 63 -4.46 -8.56 5.69
N VAL A 64 -3.18 -8.20 5.69
CA VAL A 64 -2.72 -6.84 5.38
C VAL A 64 -2.45 -6.75 3.88
N LEU A 65 -2.90 -5.68 3.23
CA LEU A 65 -2.53 -5.31 1.87
C LEU A 65 -1.71 -4.03 1.89
N GLY A 66 -0.46 -4.11 1.45
CA GLY A 66 0.35 -2.95 1.09
C GLY A 66 0.22 -2.65 -0.41
N ASN A 67 -0.03 -1.40 -0.79
CA ASN A 67 -0.04 -0.96 -2.18
C ASN A 67 0.83 0.31 -2.33
N ILE A 68 1.85 0.27 -3.19
CA ILE A 68 2.84 1.35 -3.30
C ILE A 68 3.17 1.68 -4.75
N HIS A 69 3.56 2.93 -5.00
CA HIS A 69 4.26 3.33 -6.22
C HIS A 69 5.59 3.96 -5.84
N VAL A 70 6.66 3.18 -5.92
CA VAL A 70 8.04 3.55 -5.55
C VAL A 70 8.61 4.58 -6.51
N LEU A 71 9.55 5.40 -6.05
CA LEU A 71 10.25 6.38 -6.87
C LEU A 71 10.83 5.75 -8.16
N PHE A 72 10.55 6.35 -9.32
CA PHE A 72 11.06 5.88 -10.60
C PHE A 72 12.59 6.00 -10.75
N ASN A 73 13.16 7.15 -10.36
CA ASN A 73 14.53 7.55 -10.69
C ASN A 73 15.55 6.40 -10.43
N PRO A 74 16.19 5.84 -11.48
CA PRO A 74 17.08 4.68 -11.33
C PRO A 74 18.35 4.99 -10.54
N LYS A 75 18.74 6.27 -10.41
CA LYS A 75 19.92 6.69 -9.64
C LYS A 75 19.66 6.86 -8.14
N ARG A 76 18.43 6.65 -7.67
CA ARG A 76 18.02 6.90 -6.28
C ARG A 76 17.53 5.65 -5.56
N GLY A 77 18.30 4.56 -5.69
CA GLY A 77 18.02 3.30 -4.99
C GLY A 77 17.94 3.47 -3.46
N ASP A 78 18.66 4.44 -2.90
CA ASP A 78 18.58 4.84 -1.49
C ASP A 78 17.17 5.27 -1.08
N ILE A 79 16.51 6.11 -1.88
CA ILE A 79 15.11 6.51 -1.62
C ILE A 79 14.17 5.33 -1.82
N LYS A 80 14.37 4.52 -2.87
CA LYS A 80 13.52 3.35 -3.14
C LYS A 80 13.55 2.38 -1.95
N MET A 81 14.73 2.08 -1.43
CA MET A 81 14.91 1.23 -0.25
C MET A 81 14.27 1.83 1.00
N GLY A 82 14.40 3.14 1.21
CA GLY A 82 13.72 3.84 2.32
C GLY A 82 12.19 3.68 2.24
N GLN A 83 11.61 3.91 1.06
CA GLN A 83 10.17 3.78 0.83
C GLN A 83 9.67 2.34 1.06
N ILE A 84 10.39 1.35 0.52
CA ILE A 84 10.05 -0.08 0.69
C ILE A 84 10.17 -0.49 2.16
N ARG A 85 11.24 -0.08 2.84
CA ARG A 85 11.45 -0.37 4.26
C ARG A 85 10.28 0.14 5.11
N MET A 86 9.88 1.40 4.90
CA MET A 86 8.78 2.01 5.64
C MET A 86 7.44 1.30 5.39
N LEU A 87 7.17 0.88 4.14
CA LEU A 87 6.00 0.05 3.82
C LEU A 87 6.03 -1.26 4.61
N LEU A 88 7.17 -1.97 4.62
CA LEU A 88 7.34 -3.23 5.33
C LEU A 88 7.18 -3.05 6.84
N GLU A 89 7.76 -2.00 7.44
CA GLU A 89 7.62 -1.71 8.88
C GLU A 89 6.15 -1.46 9.25
N ARG A 90 5.43 -0.64 8.46
CA ARG A 90 4.01 -0.33 8.70
C ARG A 90 3.11 -1.55 8.51
N ALA A 91 3.34 -2.34 7.46
CA ALA A 91 2.59 -3.57 7.21
C ALA A 91 2.83 -4.63 8.30
N ASN A 92 4.07 -4.80 8.76
CA ASN A 92 4.39 -5.71 9.87
C ASN A 92 3.76 -5.25 11.19
N ALA A 93 3.76 -3.94 11.47
CA ALA A 93 3.10 -3.40 12.67
C ALA A 93 1.60 -3.70 12.66
N LEU A 94 0.93 -3.51 11.52
CA LEU A 94 -0.49 -3.87 11.37
C LEU A 94 -0.72 -5.37 11.44
N ALA A 95 0.13 -6.19 10.81
CA ALA A 95 0.02 -7.64 10.90
C ALA A 95 0.13 -8.11 12.37
N GLY A 96 1.09 -7.57 13.13
CA GLY A 96 1.25 -7.86 14.56
C GLY A 96 0.06 -7.39 15.40
N LYS A 97 -0.52 -6.22 15.11
CA LYS A 97 -1.73 -5.70 15.75
C LYS A 97 -2.94 -6.64 15.54
N TRP A 98 -2.99 -7.30 14.40
CA TRP A 98 -4.09 -8.19 13.98
C TRP A 98 -3.70 -9.67 14.11
N ASP A 99 -3.03 -10.05 15.20
CA ASP A 99 -2.71 -11.45 15.54
C ASP A 99 -1.81 -12.19 14.54
N GLY A 100 -0.87 -11.48 13.91
CA GLY A 100 0.13 -12.07 13.02
C GLY A 100 -0.42 -12.52 11.67
N ILE A 101 -1.44 -11.84 11.16
CA ILE A 101 -2.09 -12.14 9.87
C ILE A 101 -1.13 -12.00 8.67
N PRO A 102 -1.36 -12.74 7.58
CA PRO A 102 -0.51 -12.67 6.38
C PRO A 102 -0.51 -11.28 5.74
N ILE A 103 0.60 -10.97 5.07
CA ILE A 103 0.80 -9.71 4.35
C ILE A 103 0.86 -10.00 2.85
N VAL A 104 0.11 -9.23 2.07
CA VAL A 104 0.18 -9.17 0.61
C VAL A 104 0.73 -7.79 0.22
N LEU A 105 1.77 -7.77 -0.61
CA LEU A 105 2.35 -6.53 -1.12
C LEU A 105 2.12 -6.45 -2.62
N ALA A 106 1.56 -5.32 -3.06
CA ALA A 106 1.33 -4.97 -4.45
C ALA A 106 1.91 -3.60 -4.74
N GLY A 107 2.11 -3.30 -6.02
CA GLY A 107 2.57 -1.98 -6.42
C GLY A 107 3.49 -1.98 -7.62
N ASP A 108 3.86 -0.77 -8.04
CA ASP A 108 4.97 -0.54 -8.95
C ASP A 108 6.22 -0.22 -8.13
N PHE A 109 7.14 -1.17 -8.09
CA PHE A 109 8.39 -1.06 -7.33
C PHE A 109 9.49 -0.31 -8.09
N ASN A 110 9.28 0.00 -9.39
CA ASN A 110 10.27 0.63 -10.25
C ASN A 110 11.67 0.00 -10.14
N SER A 111 11.71 -1.32 -9.92
CA SER A 111 12.91 -2.11 -9.68
C SER A 111 12.73 -3.47 -10.36
N THR A 112 13.73 -3.90 -11.12
CA THR A 112 13.72 -5.20 -11.80
C THR A 112 14.26 -6.28 -10.87
N PRO A 113 13.85 -7.55 -11.01
CA PRO A 113 14.59 -8.67 -10.43
C PRO A 113 16.04 -8.67 -10.93
N GLU A 114 16.97 -9.10 -10.08
CA GLU A 114 18.30 -9.52 -10.57
C GLU A 114 18.12 -10.82 -11.37
N VAL A 115 18.75 -10.87 -12.54
CA VAL A 115 18.78 -12.03 -13.46
C VAL A 115 20.16 -12.66 -13.46
#